data_AF-A0A7S1SP15-F1
#
_entry.id   AF-A0A7S1SP15-F1
#
_cell.length_a   1.000
_cell.length_b   1.000
_cell.length_c   1.000
_cell.angle_alpha   90.00
_cell.angle_beta   90.00
_cell.angle_gamma   90.00
#
_symmetry.space_group_name_H-M   'P 1'
#
loop_
_entity.id
_entity.type
_entity.pdbx_description
1 polymer ?
#
loop_
_entity_poly.entity_id
_entity_poly.type
_entity_poly.pdbx_seq_one_letter_code
_entity_poly.pdbx_strand_id
1 'polypeptide(L)'
;QQVSVAQRSVQCAKAKAAAMSGDPNTAELLGEVPEHPLSLADLYGRSLSIALLQNTTSPGRQFTTVGEGTTFSGLAASDTAVATGAAALPLILSGLINAQDPESWADALLPWEISPFWTGSYHSSIASFFATKYTGTQASDCAYSQNGTVEGQAVNNFDNLGWTMAGSGLYVGQGVDWQNVTQVRHLSRFSATAPNPFDFPVLNPFNATDGRLHITDAGLGSFGSTPVLPMLLPSRDVKVIFFVDSSSGGPGGYPDGSELFVIAEYAEGVMGYQYPS
;
A
#
# COMPACT_ATOMS: atom_id res chain seq x y z
N GLN A 1 -27.42 3.83 22.75
CA GLN A 1 -27.43 4.12 21.29
C GLN A 1 -26.27 3.39 20.66
N GLN A 2 -26.52 2.37 19.85
CA GLN A 2 -25.46 1.67 19.10
C GLN A 2 -25.14 2.49 17.85
N VAL A 3 -23.95 3.09 17.82
CA VAL A 3 -23.37 3.66 16.59
C VAL A 3 -23.14 2.50 15.62
N SER A 4 -23.63 2.63 14.38
CA SER A 4 -23.54 1.60 13.34
C SER A 4 -22.08 1.28 12.99
N VAL A 5 -21.80 0.05 12.52
CA VAL A 5 -20.44 -0.40 12.15
C VAL A 5 -19.82 0.54 11.11
N ALA A 6 -20.57 0.95 10.09
CA ALA A 6 -20.12 1.90 9.08
C ALA A 6 -19.72 3.28 9.66
N GLN A 7 -20.46 3.78 10.65
CA GLN A 7 -20.11 5.03 11.33
C GLN A 7 -18.85 4.88 12.19
N ARG A 8 -18.56 3.69 12.72
CA ARG A 8 -17.30 3.38 13.41
C ARG A 8 -16.15 3.31 12.41
N SER A 9 -16.27 2.57 11.29
CA SER A 9 -15.24 2.51 10.25
C SER A 9 -14.83 3.89 9.74
N VAL A 10 -15.79 4.79 9.49
CA VAL A 10 -15.52 6.19 9.08
C VAL A 10 -14.86 7.01 10.20
N GLN A 11 -15.29 6.83 11.46
CA GLN A 11 -14.62 7.49 12.61
C GLN A 11 -13.22 6.95 12.84
N CYS A 12 -12.98 5.66 12.62
CA CYS A 12 -11.69 4.99 12.75
C CYS A 12 -10.73 5.37 11.62
N ALA A 13 -11.21 5.52 10.37
CA ALA A 13 -10.41 6.05 9.27
C ALA A 13 -9.99 7.50 9.54
N LYS A 14 -10.89 8.33 10.09
CA LYS A 14 -10.56 9.68 10.56
C LYS A 14 -9.58 9.65 11.75
N ALA A 15 -9.75 8.73 12.69
CA ALA A 15 -8.86 8.58 13.84
C ALA A 15 -7.47 8.06 13.43
N LYS A 16 -7.37 7.20 12.42
CA LYS A 16 -6.10 6.74 11.86
C LYS A 16 -5.42 7.86 11.07
N ALA A 17 -6.16 8.59 10.24
CA ALA A 17 -5.66 9.79 9.57
C ALA A 17 -5.18 10.85 10.59
N ALA A 18 -5.87 10.98 11.73
CA ALA A 18 -5.51 11.88 12.83
C ALA A 18 -4.34 11.36 13.69
N ALA A 19 -4.22 10.05 13.92
CA ALA A 19 -3.05 9.45 14.58
C ALA A 19 -1.80 9.61 13.69
N MET A 20 -1.98 9.51 12.37
CA MET A 20 -0.98 9.89 11.38
C MET A 20 -0.76 11.42 11.34
N SER A 21 -1.54 12.25 12.04
CA SER A 21 -1.44 13.72 12.12
C SER A 21 -0.95 14.26 13.47
N GLY A 22 -0.41 13.42 14.36
CA GLY A 22 0.42 13.84 15.49
C GLY A 22 -0.19 14.85 16.47
N ASP A 23 -1.51 14.87 16.71
CA ASP A 23 -2.05 15.61 17.85
C ASP A 23 -1.53 14.96 19.15
N PRO A 24 -0.75 15.67 20.00
CA PRO A 24 -0.23 15.11 21.24
C PRO A 24 -1.33 14.66 22.23
N ASN A 25 -2.58 15.13 22.08
CA ASN A 25 -3.74 14.62 22.81
C ASN A 25 -4.35 13.34 22.20
N THR A 26 -3.95 12.95 20.98
CA THR A 26 -4.32 11.66 20.36
C THR A 26 -3.30 10.55 20.62
N ALA A 27 -2.08 10.89 21.03
CA ALA A 27 -1.11 9.91 21.53
C ALA A 27 -1.54 9.29 22.89
N GLU A 28 -2.35 10.01 23.68
CA GLU A 28 -2.97 9.49 24.91
C GLU A 28 -4.31 8.75 24.66
N LEU A 29 -4.78 8.75 23.40
CA LEU A 29 -5.87 7.90 22.90
C LEU A 29 -5.35 6.69 22.11
N LEU A 30 -4.05 6.36 22.22
CA LEU A 30 -3.47 5.08 21.77
C LEU A 30 -3.89 3.91 22.67
N GLY A 31 -5.18 3.84 23.01
CA GLY A 31 -5.84 2.55 23.08
C GLY A 31 -5.95 2.06 21.64
N GLU A 32 -5.47 0.85 21.38
CA GLU A 32 -5.73 0.10 20.15
C GLU A 32 -7.15 0.42 19.67
N VAL A 33 -7.31 1.12 18.53
CA VAL A 33 -8.57 1.00 17.81
C VAL A 33 -8.52 -0.43 17.30
N PRO A 34 -9.33 -1.38 17.82
CA PRO A 34 -9.14 -2.81 17.51
C PRO A 34 -9.26 -3.08 16.01
N GLU A 35 -9.98 -2.20 15.32
CA GLU A 35 -10.23 -2.22 13.87
C GLU A 35 -9.07 -1.63 13.05
N HIS A 36 -8.08 -0.91 13.62
CA HIS A 36 -6.94 -0.34 12.90
C HIS A 36 -5.67 -0.21 13.78
N PRO A 37 -4.92 -1.30 14.01
CA PRO A 37 -3.71 -1.26 14.81
C PRO A 37 -2.61 -0.42 14.13
N LEU A 38 -1.87 0.34 14.95
CA LEU A 38 -0.69 1.09 14.53
C LEU A 38 0.42 0.12 14.14
N SER A 39 1.10 0.38 13.01
CA SER A 39 2.26 -0.40 12.56
C SER A 39 3.50 0.48 12.36
N LEU A 40 4.66 -0.15 12.20
CA LEU A 40 5.90 0.57 11.86
C LEU A 40 5.75 1.34 10.54
N ALA A 41 4.94 0.84 9.61
CA ALA A 41 4.65 1.51 8.36
C ALA A 41 3.92 2.84 8.56
N ASP A 42 3.05 2.96 9.56
CA ASP A 42 2.37 4.24 9.84
C ASP A 42 3.39 5.30 10.34
N LEU A 43 4.34 4.91 11.19
CA LEU A 43 5.43 5.80 11.66
C LEU A 43 6.42 6.14 10.54
N TYR A 44 6.78 5.16 9.72
CA TYR A 44 7.68 5.34 8.59
C TYR A 44 7.05 6.26 7.53
N GLY A 45 5.79 6.02 7.17
CA GLY A 45 5.02 6.85 6.25
C GLY A 45 4.85 8.28 6.75
N ARG A 46 4.72 8.46 8.07
CA ARG A 46 4.74 9.78 8.68
C ARG A 46 6.08 10.48 8.50
N SER A 47 7.17 9.77 8.76
CA SER A 47 8.53 10.30 8.61
C SER A 47 8.81 10.71 7.17
N LEU A 48 8.40 9.89 6.20
CA LEU A 48 8.47 10.22 4.77
C LEU A 48 7.61 11.42 4.41
N SER A 49 6.40 11.54 4.97
CA SER A 49 5.55 12.71 4.73
C SER A 49 6.20 14.00 5.21
N ILE A 50 6.83 13.99 6.38
CA ILE A 50 7.58 15.14 6.90
C ILE A 50 8.78 15.45 5.99
N ALA A 51 9.54 14.43 5.58
CA ALA A 51 10.73 14.63 4.77
C ALA A 51 10.43 15.12 3.34
N LEU A 52 9.36 14.62 2.72
CA LEU A 52 9.11 14.79 1.28
C LEU A 52 7.96 15.76 0.96
N LEU A 53 6.98 15.91 1.85
CA LEU A 53 5.77 16.72 1.60
C LEU A 53 5.74 18.02 2.41
N GLN A 54 6.79 18.29 3.19
CA GLN A 54 6.91 19.55 3.90
C GLN A 54 7.13 20.68 2.91
N ASN A 55 6.09 21.49 2.69
CA ASN A 55 6.26 22.75 2.00
C ASN A 55 6.86 23.78 2.97
N THR A 56 8.12 24.13 2.73
CA THR A 56 8.90 25.09 3.53
C THR A 56 8.40 26.53 3.43
N THR A 57 7.46 26.82 2.53
CA THR A 57 6.95 28.19 2.31
C THR A 57 5.78 28.59 3.22
N SER A 58 5.38 27.75 4.18
CA SER A 58 4.34 28.08 5.16
C SER A 58 4.92 28.15 6.58
N PRO A 59 5.46 29.30 7.01
CA PRO A 59 5.87 29.50 8.40
C PRO A 59 4.68 29.22 9.34
N GLY A 60 4.84 28.28 10.26
CA GLY A 60 3.84 27.98 11.29
C GLY A 60 2.96 26.74 11.08
N ARG A 61 3.13 25.96 10.00
CA ARG A 61 2.54 24.60 9.99
C ARG A 61 3.25 23.75 11.05
N GLN A 62 2.49 23.31 12.05
CA GLN A 62 2.98 22.33 13.02
C GLN A 62 3.40 21.07 12.27
N PHE A 63 4.55 20.49 12.63
CA PHE A 63 5.07 19.21 12.11
C PHE A 63 4.07 18.05 12.25
N THR A 64 2.97 18.26 12.96
CA THR A 64 1.84 17.36 13.19
C THR A 64 0.91 17.24 11.97
N THR A 65 0.79 18.25 11.10
CA THR A 65 -0.21 18.19 9.98
C THR A 65 0.38 17.97 8.58
N VAL A 66 1.71 17.79 8.45
CA VAL A 66 2.35 17.58 7.14
C VAL A 66 1.83 16.31 6.47
N GLY A 67 1.34 16.41 5.23
CA GLY A 67 0.86 15.27 4.43
C GLY A 67 -0.47 14.66 4.86
N GLU A 68 -1.14 15.16 5.91
CA GLU A 68 -2.36 14.58 6.48
C GLU A 68 -3.52 14.49 5.47
N GLY A 69 -3.79 15.58 4.76
CA GLY A 69 -4.84 15.65 3.74
C GLY A 69 -4.39 15.23 2.34
N THR A 70 -3.12 14.80 2.19
CA THR A 70 -2.58 14.41 0.88
C THR A 70 -2.84 12.93 0.66
N THR A 71 -3.82 12.60 -0.17
CA THR A 71 -4.11 11.23 -0.58
C THR A 71 -3.55 10.94 -1.96
N PHE A 72 -3.20 9.68 -2.23
CA PHE A 72 -2.70 9.30 -3.55
C PHE A 72 -3.80 9.36 -4.62
N SER A 73 -5.04 8.98 -4.28
CA SER A 73 -6.20 9.18 -5.17
C SER A 73 -6.55 10.64 -5.39
N GLY A 74 -6.12 11.53 -4.48
CA GLY A 74 -6.27 12.97 -4.65
C GLY A 74 -5.59 13.48 -5.93
N LEU A 75 -4.49 12.84 -6.37
CA LEU A 75 -3.78 13.19 -7.61
C LEU A 75 -4.67 13.10 -8.85
N ALA A 76 -5.64 12.18 -8.87
CA ALA A 76 -6.59 12.03 -9.97
C ALA A 76 -7.45 13.29 -10.18
N ALA A 77 -7.61 14.12 -9.15
CA ALA A 77 -8.40 15.35 -9.19
C ALA A 77 -7.56 16.63 -9.05
N SER A 78 -6.47 16.59 -8.29
CA SER A 78 -5.66 17.77 -7.95
C SER A 78 -4.55 18.06 -8.94
N ASP A 79 -4.03 17.04 -9.65
CA ASP A 79 -3.01 17.22 -10.68
C ASP A 79 -3.66 17.21 -12.06
N THR A 80 -3.64 18.38 -12.72
CA THR A 80 -4.26 18.52 -14.05
C THR A 80 -3.57 17.65 -15.09
N ALA A 81 -2.26 17.43 -14.99
CA ALA A 81 -1.55 16.60 -15.96
C ALA A 81 -1.91 15.12 -15.80
N VAL A 82 -2.08 14.63 -14.57
CA VAL A 82 -2.60 13.27 -14.31
C VAL A 82 -4.07 13.17 -14.75
N ALA A 83 -4.91 14.13 -14.37
CA ALA A 83 -6.34 14.12 -14.66
C ALA A 83 -6.68 14.18 -16.16
N THR A 84 -5.85 14.87 -16.95
CA THR A 84 -6.04 15.04 -18.41
C THR A 84 -5.22 14.05 -19.24
N GLY A 85 -4.39 13.21 -18.61
CA GLY A 85 -3.47 12.31 -19.30
C GLY A 85 -2.28 13.01 -19.98
N ALA A 86 -1.98 14.25 -19.59
CA ALA A 86 -0.80 14.97 -20.06
C ALA A 86 0.51 14.54 -19.36
N ALA A 87 0.41 13.84 -18.22
CA ALA A 87 1.52 13.16 -17.56
C ALA A 87 1.40 11.63 -17.69
N ALA A 88 2.52 10.93 -17.62
CA ALA A 88 2.52 9.47 -17.48
C ALA A 88 1.76 9.06 -16.22
N LEU A 89 0.95 8.00 -16.32
CA LEU A 89 0.19 7.48 -15.19
C LEU A 89 1.15 7.00 -14.08
N PRO A 90 1.05 7.56 -12.86
CA PRO A 90 1.83 7.06 -11.74
C PRO A 90 1.37 5.65 -11.36
N LEU A 91 2.27 4.68 -11.43
CA LEU A 91 2.05 3.30 -11.00
C LEU A 91 3.10 2.95 -9.95
N ILE A 92 2.63 2.54 -8.77
CA ILE A 92 3.44 2.07 -7.66
C ILE A 92 3.23 0.56 -7.54
N LEU A 93 4.32 -0.17 -7.29
CA LEU A 93 4.26 -1.60 -6.99
C LEU A 93 4.61 -1.81 -5.50
N SER A 94 3.80 -2.62 -4.83
CA SER A 94 4.00 -3.15 -3.49
C SER A 94 3.97 -4.68 -3.53
N GLY A 95 4.47 -5.33 -2.49
CA GLY A 95 4.25 -6.74 -2.23
C GLY A 95 3.09 -6.96 -1.27
N LEU A 96 2.09 -7.75 -1.67
CA LEU A 96 1.04 -8.24 -0.78
C LEU A 96 1.56 -9.45 -0.01
N ILE A 97 1.59 -9.35 1.32
CA ILE A 97 2.04 -10.40 2.22
C ILE A 97 0.99 -11.49 2.34
N ASN A 98 1.45 -12.74 2.34
CA ASN A 98 0.64 -13.90 2.71
C ASN A 98 0.24 -13.79 4.19
N ALA A 99 -1.05 -13.63 4.46
CA ALA A 99 -1.54 -13.43 5.81
C ALA A 99 -1.50 -14.69 6.70
N GLN A 100 -1.27 -15.86 6.11
CA GLN A 100 -1.08 -17.13 6.79
C GLN A 100 0.39 -17.31 7.23
N ASP A 101 1.31 -16.55 6.62
CA ASP A 101 2.72 -16.51 7.01
C ASP A 101 3.32 -15.09 6.85
N PRO A 102 2.91 -14.14 7.72
CA PRO A 102 3.33 -12.75 7.62
C PRO A 102 4.79 -12.51 7.99
N GLU A 103 5.53 -13.55 8.42
CA GLU A 103 6.95 -13.51 8.78
C GLU A 103 7.85 -14.10 7.68
N SER A 104 7.31 -14.92 6.76
CA SER A 104 8.03 -15.39 5.57
C SER A 104 8.02 -14.33 4.46
N TRP A 105 9.03 -13.47 4.45
CA TRP A 105 9.04 -12.27 3.58
C TRP A 105 9.54 -12.49 2.15
N ALA A 106 10.08 -13.66 1.79
CA ALA A 106 10.87 -13.80 0.55
C ALA A 106 10.19 -14.57 -0.60
N ASP A 107 9.31 -15.54 -0.33
CA ASP A 107 8.84 -16.48 -1.37
C ASP A 107 7.32 -16.48 -1.60
N ALA A 108 6.59 -15.62 -0.89
CA ALA A 108 5.14 -15.64 -0.91
C ALA A 108 4.51 -14.29 -1.28
N LEU A 109 5.25 -13.24 -1.65
CA LEU A 109 4.61 -11.96 -1.99
C LEU A 109 3.91 -12.01 -3.34
N LEU A 110 2.71 -11.42 -3.42
CA LEU A 110 2.05 -11.13 -4.70
C LEU A 110 2.24 -9.68 -5.11
N PRO A 111 2.39 -9.38 -6.41
CA PRO A 111 2.47 -8.01 -6.87
C PRO A 111 1.15 -7.29 -6.59
N TRP A 112 1.23 -6.14 -5.94
CA TRP A 112 0.11 -5.26 -5.64
C TRP A 112 0.35 -3.89 -6.25
N GLU A 113 -0.48 -3.51 -7.21
CA GLU A 113 -0.35 -2.26 -7.92
C GLU A 113 -1.23 -1.17 -7.29
N ILE A 114 -0.70 0.03 -7.19
CA ILE A 114 -1.39 1.23 -6.70
C ILE A 114 -1.23 2.35 -7.74
N SER A 115 -2.35 2.92 -8.18
CA SER A 115 -2.42 4.14 -9.00
C SER A 115 -3.33 5.18 -8.33
N PRO A 116 -3.41 6.42 -8.81
CA PRO A 116 -4.39 7.39 -8.33
C PRO A 116 -5.85 6.95 -8.51
N PHE A 117 -6.12 6.04 -9.46
CA PHE A 117 -7.48 5.67 -9.86
C PHE A 117 -7.91 4.32 -9.29
N TRP A 118 -6.99 3.35 -9.25
CA TRP A 118 -7.24 1.98 -8.81
C TRP A 118 -6.06 1.39 -8.04
N THR A 119 -6.36 0.38 -7.23
CA THR A 119 -5.39 -0.43 -6.50
C THR A 119 -5.86 -1.87 -6.48
N GLY A 120 -4.93 -2.82 -6.49
CA GLY A 120 -5.27 -4.25 -6.59
C GLY A 120 -4.14 -5.09 -7.14
N SER A 121 -4.46 -6.28 -7.62
CA SER A 121 -3.46 -7.19 -8.19
C SER A 121 -3.94 -7.82 -9.48
N TYR A 122 -3.04 -7.84 -10.46
CA TYR A 122 -3.21 -8.56 -11.72
C TYR A 122 -2.76 -10.03 -11.62
N HIS A 123 -2.18 -10.46 -10.49
CA HIS A 123 -1.84 -11.86 -10.26
C HIS A 123 -3.11 -12.72 -10.28
N SER A 124 -3.07 -13.88 -10.95
CA SER A 124 -4.26 -14.70 -11.23
C SER A 124 -5.01 -15.18 -9.98
N SER A 125 -4.32 -15.33 -8.84
CA SER A 125 -4.93 -15.67 -7.54
C SER A 125 -5.81 -14.56 -6.95
N ILE A 126 -5.71 -13.32 -7.45
CA ILE A 126 -6.50 -12.17 -6.99
C ILE A 126 -7.31 -11.59 -8.16
N ALA A 127 -6.62 -11.24 -9.25
CA ALA A 127 -7.17 -10.73 -10.52
C ALA A 127 -8.28 -9.68 -10.33
N SER A 128 -8.08 -8.76 -9.38
CA SER A 128 -9.11 -7.83 -8.95
C SER A 128 -8.52 -6.49 -8.53
N PHE A 129 -9.28 -5.44 -8.86
CA PHE A 129 -8.95 -4.04 -8.60
C PHE A 129 -10.18 -3.31 -8.07
N PHE A 130 -9.94 -2.31 -7.24
CA PHE A 130 -10.96 -1.39 -6.76
C PHE A 130 -10.41 0.04 -6.77
N ALA A 131 -11.28 1.04 -6.64
CA ALA A 131 -10.83 2.43 -6.72
C ALA A 131 -9.96 2.80 -5.50
N THR A 132 -8.80 3.43 -5.74
CA THR A 132 -7.83 3.75 -4.68
C THR A 132 -8.41 4.57 -3.54
N LYS A 133 -9.36 5.48 -3.85
CA LYS A 133 -10.06 6.29 -2.85
C LYS A 133 -10.83 5.45 -1.81
N TYR A 134 -11.17 4.20 -2.13
CA TYR A 134 -11.86 3.26 -1.25
C TYR A 134 -10.91 2.29 -0.52
N THR A 135 -9.60 2.54 -0.59
CA THR A 135 -8.64 1.85 0.29
C THR A 135 -9.14 1.95 1.73
N GLY A 136 -9.09 0.83 2.45
CA GLY A 136 -9.57 0.72 3.81
C GLY A 136 -11.08 0.51 3.99
N THR A 137 -11.83 0.29 2.91
CA THR A 137 -13.21 -0.22 2.97
C THR A 137 -13.20 -1.73 3.13
N GLN A 138 -13.92 -2.29 4.11
CA GLN A 138 -14.18 -3.74 4.17
C GLN A 138 -15.24 -4.15 3.15
N ALA A 139 -15.22 -5.39 2.68
CA ALA A 139 -16.31 -5.88 1.83
C ALA A 139 -17.69 -5.79 2.53
N SER A 140 -17.72 -6.01 3.84
CA SER A 140 -18.91 -5.84 4.69
C SER A 140 -19.39 -4.38 4.78
N ASP A 141 -18.49 -3.40 4.64
CA ASP A 141 -18.81 -1.96 4.59
C ASP A 141 -19.51 -1.56 3.27
N CYS A 142 -19.58 -2.46 2.29
CA CYS A 142 -20.32 -2.30 1.03
C CYS A 142 -21.47 -3.31 0.89
N ALA A 143 -21.88 -3.96 1.99
CA ALA A 143 -22.92 -4.99 1.95
C ALA A 143 -24.27 -4.43 1.47
N TYR A 144 -24.86 -5.14 0.50
CA TYR A 144 -26.27 -5.00 0.16
C TYR A 144 -27.09 -5.74 1.22
N SER A 145 -28.14 -5.10 1.74
CA SER A 145 -29.18 -5.80 2.48
C SER A 145 -29.84 -6.83 1.57
N GLN A 146 -30.47 -7.86 2.16
CA GLN A 146 -31.29 -8.81 1.39
C GLN A 146 -32.43 -8.15 0.60
N ASN A 147 -32.74 -6.88 0.88
CA ASN A 147 -33.74 -6.08 0.18
C ASN A 147 -33.13 -5.12 -0.88
N GLY A 148 -31.85 -5.25 -1.20
CA GLY A 148 -31.18 -4.44 -2.23
C GLY A 148 -30.85 -3.00 -1.80
N THR A 149 -30.96 -2.66 -0.52
CA THR A 149 -30.50 -1.38 0.03
C THR A 149 -29.03 -1.48 0.46
N VAL A 150 -28.21 -0.49 0.08
CA VAL A 150 -26.84 -0.38 0.57
C VAL A 150 -26.89 0.00 2.05
N GLU A 151 -26.49 -0.92 2.93
CA GLU A 151 -26.51 -0.70 4.39
C GLU A 151 -25.15 -0.24 4.95
N GLY A 152 -24.07 -0.41 4.18
CA GLY A 152 -22.73 0.02 4.54
C GLY A 152 -22.33 1.38 3.93
N GLN A 153 -21.32 2.04 4.54
CA GLN A 153 -20.69 3.24 3.97
C GLN A 153 -19.24 2.92 3.63
N ALA A 154 -18.87 3.11 2.36
CA ALA A 154 -17.48 3.00 1.94
C ALA A 154 -16.59 4.00 2.69
N VAL A 155 -15.43 3.53 3.11
CA VAL A 155 -14.40 4.33 3.77
C VAL A 155 -13.61 5.05 2.68
N ASN A 156 -13.41 6.36 2.87
CA ASN A 156 -12.58 7.18 1.98
C ASN A 156 -11.36 7.73 2.75
N ASN A 157 -10.34 8.17 2.00
CA ASN A 157 -9.14 8.87 2.48
C ASN A 157 -8.17 8.02 3.33
N PHE A 158 -8.30 6.70 3.33
CA PHE A 158 -7.31 5.82 3.95
C PHE A 158 -6.03 5.72 3.11
N ASP A 159 -6.10 6.10 1.84
CA ASP A 159 -5.00 6.16 0.86
C ASP A 159 -4.11 7.38 1.06
N ASN A 160 -3.83 7.74 2.31
CA ASN A 160 -2.86 8.80 2.63
C ASN A 160 -1.53 8.50 1.92
N LEU A 161 -0.91 9.53 1.36
CA LEU A 161 0.30 9.38 0.56
C LEU A 161 1.45 8.80 1.40
N GLY A 162 1.55 9.13 2.69
CA GLY A 162 2.48 8.53 3.63
C GLY A 162 2.27 7.02 3.80
N TRP A 163 1.02 6.58 3.94
CA TRP A 163 0.69 5.15 4.00
C TRP A 163 1.06 4.43 2.69
N THR A 164 0.80 5.06 1.55
CA THR A 164 1.15 4.52 0.22
C THR A 164 2.67 4.36 0.07
N MET A 165 3.44 5.40 0.42
CA MET A 165 4.91 5.36 0.36
C MET A 165 5.49 4.31 1.31
N ALA A 166 4.94 4.18 2.52
CA ALA A 166 5.40 3.17 3.46
C ALA A 166 5.05 1.76 3.00
N GLY A 167 3.84 1.56 2.49
CA GLY A 167 3.39 0.26 1.97
C GLY A 167 4.11 -0.21 0.72
N SER A 168 4.88 0.66 0.04
CA SER A 168 5.67 0.30 -1.15
C SER A 168 7.18 0.32 -0.95
N GLY A 169 7.69 0.87 0.16
CA GLY A 169 9.13 1.06 0.35
C GLY A 169 9.64 0.82 1.78
N LEU A 170 8.79 0.33 2.69
CA LEU A 170 9.26 -0.11 4.00
C LEU A 170 9.94 -1.48 3.87
N TYR A 171 11.26 -1.44 3.70
CA TYR A 171 12.11 -2.61 3.84
C TYR A 171 12.41 -2.86 5.32
N VAL A 172 11.89 -3.95 5.86
CA VAL A 172 12.13 -4.45 7.23
C VAL A 172 13.00 -5.72 7.22
N GLY A 173 13.90 -5.84 6.25
CA GLY A 173 14.77 -7.01 6.12
C GLY A 173 15.84 -7.12 7.23
N GLN A 174 16.54 -8.25 7.20
CA GLN A 174 17.52 -8.61 8.21
C GLN A 174 18.71 -7.64 8.24
N GLY A 175 18.97 -7.05 9.41
CA GLY A 175 20.12 -6.16 9.64
C GLY A 175 19.77 -4.89 10.43
N VAL A 176 18.50 -4.51 10.47
CA VAL A 176 18.04 -3.45 11.38
C VAL A 176 17.46 -4.09 12.63
N ASP A 177 18.16 -3.93 13.75
CA ASP A 177 17.68 -4.36 15.07
C ASP A 177 16.60 -3.40 15.58
N TRP A 178 15.40 -3.54 15.02
CA TRP A 178 14.22 -2.79 15.43
C TRP A 178 13.82 -3.08 16.88
N GLN A 179 14.27 -4.21 17.45
CA GLN A 179 14.04 -4.51 18.86
C GLN A 179 14.83 -3.56 19.76
N ASN A 180 15.92 -2.93 19.32
CA ASN A 180 16.65 -1.94 20.12
C ASN A 180 16.15 -0.50 19.97
N VAL A 181 15.14 -0.26 19.13
CA VAL A 181 14.41 1.01 19.10
C VAL A 181 13.29 0.95 20.14
N THR A 182 13.47 1.60 21.29
CA THR A 182 12.56 1.57 22.45
C THR A 182 11.11 1.97 22.13
N GLN A 183 10.90 2.77 21.08
CA GLN A 183 9.58 3.18 20.60
C GLN A 183 8.89 2.13 19.70
N VAL A 184 9.63 1.16 19.14
CA VAL A 184 9.14 0.18 18.15
C VAL A 184 8.94 -1.21 18.78
N ARG A 185 9.50 -1.47 19.98
CA ARG A 185 9.36 -2.75 20.72
C ARG A 185 7.92 -3.20 20.96
N HIS A 186 6.94 -2.29 20.90
CA HIS A 186 5.51 -2.58 21.11
C HIS A 186 4.72 -2.75 19.80
N LEU A 187 5.34 -2.53 18.64
CA LEU A 187 4.67 -2.69 17.36
C LEU A 187 4.80 -4.14 16.90
N SER A 188 3.69 -4.85 16.85
CA SER A 188 3.61 -6.24 16.39
C SER A 188 3.54 -6.38 14.87
N ARG A 189 3.50 -5.26 14.13
CA ARG A 189 3.26 -5.22 12.69
C ARG A 189 4.27 -4.32 11.99
N PHE A 190 4.95 -4.91 11.00
CA PHE A 190 5.97 -4.25 10.20
C PHE A 190 5.50 -3.84 8.79
N SER A 191 4.25 -4.17 8.44
CA SER A 191 3.64 -3.85 7.15
C SER A 191 2.62 -2.72 7.25
N ALA A 192 2.34 -2.08 6.11
CA ALA A 192 1.20 -1.18 6.01
C ALA A 192 -0.07 -2.02 5.95
N THR A 193 -1.04 -1.71 6.82
CA THR A 193 -2.29 -2.48 6.90
C THR A 193 -3.49 -1.64 6.53
N ALA A 194 -4.40 -2.25 5.78
CA ALA A 194 -5.71 -1.71 5.44
C ALA A 194 -6.76 -2.82 5.52
N PRO A 195 -8.01 -2.53 5.87
CA PRO A 195 -9.09 -3.49 5.72
C PRO A 195 -9.13 -4.13 4.33
N ASN A 196 -9.43 -5.43 4.28
CA ASN A 196 -9.51 -6.19 3.03
C ASN A 196 -10.85 -5.92 2.31
N PRO A 197 -10.84 -5.30 1.12
CA PRO A 197 -12.05 -5.06 0.35
C PRO A 197 -12.55 -6.33 -0.35
N PHE A 198 -11.80 -7.42 -0.27
CA PHE A 198 -12.12 -8.71 -0.87
C PHE A 198 -12.50 -9.72 0.23
N ASP A 199 -13.80 -9.89 0.47
CA ASP A 199 -14.32 -11.00 1.30
C ASP A 199 -14.68 -12.18 0.39
N PHE A 200 -13.65 -12.81 -0.17
CA PHE A 200 -13.82 -13.99 -1.02
C PHE A 200 -13.28 -15.23 -0.27
N PRO A 201 -14.15 -15.99 0.42
CA PRO A 201 -13.74 -17.14 1.22
C PRO A 201 -13.17 -18.33 0.42
N VAL A 202 -13.11 -18.27 -0.93
CA VAL A 202 -12.95 -19.47 -1.76
C VAL A 202 -11.66 -19.54 -2.60
N LEU A 203 -10.88 -18.47 -2.80
CA LEU A 203 -9.81 -18.52 -3.83
C LEU A 203 -8.43 -17.93 -3.48
N ASN A 204 -8.20 -17.39 -2.29
CA ASN A 204 -6.97 -16.64 -2.06
C ASN A 204 -6.20 -17.10 -0.82
N PRO A 205 -4.99 -17.72 -0.95
CA PRO A 205 -4.08 -17.94 0.18
C PRO A 205 -3.51 -16.62 0.74
N PHE A 206 -3.99 -15.47 0.24
CA PHE A 206 -3.75 -14.13 0.77
C PHE A 206 -4.99 -13.52 1.40
N ASN A 207 -6.08 -14.30 1.52
CA ASN A 207 -7.23 -13.85 2.28
C ASN A 207 -6.80 -13.76 3.74
N ALA A 208 -6.88 -12.55 4.27
CA ALA A 208 -6.34 -12.24 5.56
C ALA A 208 -7.08 -12.99 6.66
N THR A 209 -6.35 -13.76 7.47
CA THR A 209 -6.90 -14.42 8.66
C THR A 209 -7.50 -13.41 9.65
N ASP A 210 -7.02 -12.16 9.61
CA ASP A 210 -7.50 -11.03 10.42
C ASP A 210 -8.37 -10.02 9.63
N GLY A 211 -8.73 -10.33 8.37
CA GLY A 211 -9.55 -9.46 7.53
C GLY A 211 -8.84 -8.21 6.96
N ARG A 212 -7.49 -8.17 6.95
CA ARG A 212 -6.70 -7.03 6.48
C ARG A 212 -5.72 -7.34 5.36
N LEU A 213 -5.59 -6.43 4.40
CA LEU A 213 -4.43 -6.41 3.53
C LEU A 213 -3.19 -6.02 4.32
N HIS A 214 -2.10 -6.71 4.02
CA HIS A 214 -0.76 -6.41 4.50
C HIS A 214 0.14 -6.16 3.31
N ILE A 215 0.57 -4.91 3.11
CA ILE A 215 1.45 -4.56 2.00
C ILE A 215 2.81 -4.08 2.51
N THR A 216 3.85 -4.40 1.74
CA THR A 216 5.24 -4.09 2.03
C THR A 216 6.00 -3.75 0.76
N ASP A 217 7.29 -3.46 0.91
CA ASP A 217 8.22 -3.23 -0.20
C ASP A 217 8.13 -4.34 -1.27
N ALA A 218 7.95 -3.92 -2.52
CA ALA A 218 7.91 -4.80 -3.68
C ALA A 218 9.24 -5.55 -3.92
N GLY A 219 10.39 -4.93 -3.59
CA GLY A 219 11.70 -5.52 -3.77
C GLY A 219 12.03 -6.68 -2.83
N LEU A 220 11.13 -7.02 -1.91
CA LEU A 220 11.19 -8.25 -1.13
C LEU A 220 10.62 -9.47 -1.88
N GLY A 221 9.86 -9.25 -2.96
CA GLY A 221 9.23 -10.32 -3.72
C GLY A 221 10.14 -10.91 -4.79
N SER A 222 9.79 -12.12 -5.25
CA SER A 222 10.51 -12.82 -6.33
C SER A 222 10.27 -12.21 -7.72
N PHE A 223 9.61 -11.06 -7.80
CA PHE A 223 9.27 -10.35 -9.05
C PHE A 223 10.15 -9.13 -9.33
N GLY A 224 11.23 -8.97 -8.56
CA GLY A 224 12.17 -7.87 -8.71
C GLY A 224 11.81 -6.62 -7.90
N SER A 225 12.84 -5.82 -7.64
CA SER A 225 12.81 -4.51 -7.01
C SER A 225 12.37 -3.37 -7.92
N THR A 226 12.44 -3.53 -9.24
CA THR A 226 12.05 -2.47 -10.19
C THR A 226 10.65 -2.72 -10.76
N PRO A 227 9.73 -1.73 -10.75
CA PRO A 227 8.30 -1.93 -11.03
C PRO A 227 7.97 -2.05 -12.53
N VAL A 228 8.52 -3.06 -13.20
CA VAL A 228 8.31 -3.33 -14.64
C VAL A 228 7.05 -4.15 -14.88
N LEU A 229 6.72 -5.09 -13.99
CA LEU A 229 5.60 -6.01 -14.19
C LEU A 229 4.26 -5.34 -14.54
N PRO A 230 3.86 -4.22 -13.91
CA PRO A 230 2.66 -3.49 -14.32
C PRO A 230 2.64 -3.17 -15.82
N MET A 231 3.79 -2.89 -16.44
CA MET A 231 3.88 -2.53 -17.86
C MET A 231 3.81 -3.72 -18.81
N LEU A 232 4.01 -4.94 -18.31
CA LEU A 232 3.97 -6.17 -19.11
C LEU A 232 2.55 -6.70 -19.31
N LEU A 233 1.55 -6.10 -18.68
CA LEU A 233 0.17 -6.51 -18.83
C LEU A 233 -0.28 -6.36 -20.29
N PRO A 234 -0.76 -7.44 -20.95
CA PRO A 234 -1.16 -7.39 -22.36
C PRO A 234 -2.23 -6.33 -22.65
N SER A 235 -3.12 -6.07 -21.68
CA SER A 235 -4.18 -5.05 -21.81
C SER A 235 -3.66 -3.61 -21.85
N ARG A 236 -2.42 -3.35 -21.45
CA ARG A 236 -1.79 -2.01 -21.50
C ARG A 236 -1.06 -1.72 -22.80
N ASP A 237 -0.85 -2.76 -23.62
CA ASP A 237 -0.24 -2.65 -24.95
C ASP A 237 1.08 -1.85 -25.00
N VAL A 238 1.87 -1.91 -23.92
CA VAL A 238 3.14 -1.18 -23.83
C VAL A 238 4.15 -1.79 -24.81
N LYS A 239 4.75 -0.94 -25.65
CA LYS A 239 5.72 -1.36 -26.68
C LYS A 239 7.17 -1.07 -26.34
N VAL A 240 7.39 -0.05 -25.52
CA VAL A 240 8.72 0.43 -25.15
C VAL A 240 8.71 0.72 -23.66
N ILE A 241 9.71 0.18 -22.96
CA ILE A 241 9.94 0.41 -21.53
C ILE A 241 11.32 1.04 -21.39
N PHE A 242 11.37 2.23 -20.79
CA PHE A 242 12.62 2.82 -20.34
C PHE A 242 12.87 2.35 -18.92
N PHE A 243 13.86 1.46 -18.78
CA PHE A 243 14.20 0.84 -17.51
C PHE A 243 15.30 1.61 -16.80
N VAL A 244 15.11 1.88 -15.51
CA VAL A 244 16.13 2.47 -14.63
C VAL A 244 16.43 1.44 -13.54
N ASP A 245 17.58 0.78 -13.67
CA ASP A 245 18.07 -0.16 -12.67
C ASP A 245 18.68 0.61 -11.50
N SER A 246 18.05 0.53 -10.33
CA SER A 246 18.59 1.05 -9.08
C SER A 246 18.96 -0.06 -8.09
N SER A 247 19.03 -1.31 -8.55
CA SER A 247 19.41 -2.45 -7.72
C SER A 247 20.88 -2.39 -7.31
N SER A 248 21.23 -3.10 -6.24
CA SER A 248 22.61 -3.18 -5.72
C SER A 248 23.27 -4.55 -5.97
N GLY A 249 22.86 -5.25 -7.03
CA GLY A 249 23.26 -6.64 -7.30
C GLY A 249 24.69 -6.84 -7.83
N GLY A 250 25.27 -5.80 -8.45
CA GLY A 250 26.56 -5.87 -9.11
C GLY A 250 27.79 -5.61 -8.21
N PRO A 251 29.00 -5.70 -8.78
CA PRO A 251 30.25 -5.46 -8.06
C PRO A 251 30.26 -4.08 -7.37
N GLY A 252 30.47 -4.06 -6.06
CA GLY A 252 30.49 -2.81 -5.28
C GLY A 252 29.10 -2.23 -4.97
N GLY A 253 28.03 -2.98 -5.17
CA GLY A 253 26.65 -2.55 -4.90
C GLY A 253 26.06 -1.66 -6.00
N TYR A 254 26.65 -1.68 -7.20
CA TYR A 254 26.13 -0.98 -8.36
C TYR A 254 25.12 -1.83 -9.15
N PRO A 255 24.18 -1.22 -9.88
CA PRO A 255 23.29 -1.95 -10.77
C PRO A 255 24.09 -2.62 -11.91
N ASP A 256 23.74 -3.87 -12.23
CA ASP A 256 24.38 -4.67 -13.29
C ASP A 256 23.39 -5.25 -14.31
N GLY A 257 22.10 -4.90 -14.20
CA GLY A 257 21.03 -5.41 -15.06
C GLY A 257 20.53 -6.81 -14.70
N SER A 258 21.07 -7.45 -13.66
CA SER A 258 20.61 -8.79 -13.20
C SER A 258 19.11 -8.80 -12.86
N GLU A 259 18.59 -7.68 -12.38
CA GLU A 259 17.19 -7.41 -12.09
C GLU A 259 16.25 -7.71 -13.28
N LEU A 260 16.68 -7.46 -14.53
CA LEU A 260 15.87 -7.76 -15.72
C LEU A 260 15.65 -9.26 -15.90
N PHE A 261 16.59 -10.10 -15.47
CA PHE A 261 16.43 -11.56 -15.53
C PHE A 261 15.44 -12.06 -14.47
N VAL A 262 15.46 -11.49 -13.27
CA VAL A 262 14.48 -11.81 -12.21
C VAL A 262 13.07 -11.47 -12.68
N ILE A 263 12.89 -10.28 -13.28
CA ILE A 263 11.61 -9.84 -13.84
C ILE A 263 11.17 -10.77 -14.98
N ALA A 264 12.08 -11.16 -15.88
CA ALA A 264 11.78 -12.07 -16.98
C ALA A 264 11.34 -13.45 -16.48
N GLU A 265 12.08 -14.03 -15.53
CA GLU A 265 11.76 -15.34 -14.94
C GLU A 265 10.38 -15.34 -14.29
N TYR A 266 10.05 -14.28 -13.53
CA TYR A 266 8.72 -14.15 -12.93
C TYR A 266 7.64 -13.93 -13.99
N ALA A 267 7.87 -13.04 -14.95
CA ALA A 267 6.90 -12.73 -16.00
C ALA A 267 6.55 -13.96 -16.84
N GLU A 268 7.55 -14.73 -17.28
CA GLU A 268 7.37 -15.90 -18.12
C GLU A 268 6.92 -17.13 -17.30
N GLY A 269 7.58 -17.39 -16.18
CA GLY A 269 7.40 -18.58 -15.37
C GLY A 269 6.18 -18.56 -14.46
N VAL A 270 5.81 -17.39 -13.92
CA VAL A 270 4.69 -17.24 -12.97
C VAL A 270 3.47 -16.62 -13.64
N MET A 271 3.67 -15.52 -14.39
CA MET A 271 2.57 -14.77 -15.00
C MET A 271 2.17 -15.28 -16.39
N GLY A 272 3.04 -16.03 -17.07
CA GLY A 272 2.83 -16.48 -18.45
C GLY A 272 2.84 -15.35 -19.47
N TYR A 273 3.47 -14.22 -19.16
CA TYR A 273 3.61 -13.07 -20.04
C TYR A 273 4.86 -13.22 -20.91
N GLN A 274 4.81 -12.65 -22.11
CA GLN A 274 6.00 -12.59 -22.98
C GLN A 274 6.93 -11.49 -22.48
N TYR A 275 8.20 -11.82 -22.30
CA TYR A 275 9.26 -10.86 -22.03
C TYR A 275 10.22 -10.80 -23.23
N PRO A 276 10.81 -9.65 -23.57
CA PRO A 276 11.83 -9.58 -24.61
C PRO A 276 13.03 -10.46 -24.26
N SER A 277 13.47 -11.27 -25.22
CA SER A 277 14.64 -12.15 -25.12
C SER A 277 15.96 -11.39 -25.06
#